data_AF-A0A5B8NUX9-F1
#
_entry.id   AF-A0A5B8NUX9-F1
#
_cell.length_a   1.000
_cell.length_b   1.000
_cell.length_c   1.000
_cell.angle_alpha   90.00
_cell.angle_beta   90.00
_cell.angle_gamma   90.00
#
_symmetry.space_group_name_H-M   'P 1'
#
loop_
_entity.id
_entity.type
_entity.pdbx_description
1 polymer ?
#
loop_
_entity_poly.entity_id
_entity_poly.type
_entity_poly.pdbx_seq_one_letter_code
_entity_poly.pdbx_strand_id
1 'polypeptide(L)'
;MCGVVEQEQKVQQQVNVGIESTQTKSPSNFNVPNALTCLRIIAIPFFAWLVLAADNQHTRWLWGSFACFSALMITDKLDGDIARAKGIVTDFGKIADPIADKALMATALICLNIVGAIPIWVSIIILVRELGITIWRMFQLRQGRVVPASKGGKIKTALQAGAVALYLLPLPEWTALPVFLVLIAAVVVTVLTGVQYLIDSQRTAQC
;
A
#
# COMPACT_ATOMS: atom_id res chain seq x y z
N MET A 1 -66.68 0.54 15.01
CA MET A 1 -65.33 0.76 15.59
C MET A 1 -64.53 -0.52 15.81
N CYS A 2 -65.13 -1.71 15.96
CA CYS A 2 -64.39 -2.97 16.17
C CYS A 2 -63.54 -3.43 14.96
N GLY A 3 -64.05 -3.27 13.73
CA GLY A 3 -63.36 -3.76 12.52
C GLY A 3 -62.15 -2.96 12.03
N VAL A 4 -61.96 -1.71 12.49
CA VAL A 4 -60.82 -0.88 12.11
C VAL A 4 -59.56 -1.27 12.90
N VAL A 5 -59.73 -1.66 14.17
CA VAL A 5 -58.62 -2.08 15.04
C VAL A 5 -57.98 -3.39 14.57
N GLU A 6 -58.79 -4.32 14.03
CA GLU A 6 -58.29 -5.62 13.53
C GLU A 6 -57.53 -5.49 12.19
N GLN A 7 -57.87 -4.49 11.37
CA GLN A 7 -57.14 -4.16 10.15
C GLN A 7 -55.77 -3.56 10.49
N GLU A 8 -55.71 -2.62 11.43
CA GLU A 8 -54.47 -2.00 11.91
C GLU A 8 -53.50 -3.03 12.51
N GLN A 9 -54.02 -4.00 13.29
CA GLN A 9 -53.19 -5.09 13.83
C GLN A 9 -52.63 -6.02 12.76
N LYS A 10 -53.38 -6.33 11.71
CA LYS A 10 -52.88 -7.15 10.57
C LYS A 10 -51.83 -6.41 9.75
N VAL A 11 -52.00 -5.11 9.54
CA VAL A 11 -51.01 -4.26 8.86
C VAL A 11 -49.73 -4.16 9.70
N GLN A 12 -49.82 -3.93 11.01
CA GLN A 12 -48.64 -3.89 11.88
C GLN A 12 -47.92 -5.24 11.97
N GLN A 13 -48.66 -6.35 11.95
CA GLN A 13 -48.04 -7.68 11.96
C GLN A 13 -47.34 -8.00 10.64
N GLN A 14 -47.89 -7.58 9.49
CA GLN A 14 -47.19 -7.71 8.20
C GLN A 14 -45.95 -6.80 8.12
N VAL A 15 -46.00 -5.60 8.70
CA VAL A 15 -44.83 -4.70 8.79
C VAL A 15 -43.73 -5.31 9.67
N ASN A 16 -44.07 -5.92 10.82
CA ASN A 16 -43.08 -6.53 11.70
C ASN A 16 -42.43 -7.79 11.09
N VAL A 17 -43.22 -8.63 10.41
CA VAL A 17 -42.71 -9.83 9.71
C VAL A 17 -41.82 -9.45 8.51
N GLY A 18 -42.08 -8.31 7.85
CA GLY A 18 -41.21 -7.80 6.78
C GLY A 18 -39.83 -7.34 7.26
N ILE A 19 -39.75 -6.76 8.47
CA ILE A 19 -38.51 -6.16 9.01
C ILE A 19 -37.54 -7.24 9.54
N GLU A 20 -38.04 -8.34 10.11
CA GLU A 20 -37.18 -9.44 10.64
C GLU A 20 -36.41 -10.21 9.55
N SER A 21 -36.82 -10.13 8.28
CA SER A 21 -36.22 -10.90 7.18
C SER A 21 -34.97 -10.26 6.55
N THR A 22 -34.61 -9.03 6.91
CA THR A 22 -33.36 -8.41 6.45
C THR A 22 -32.22 -8.76 7.41
N GLN A 23 -31.94 -10.05 7.55
CA GLN A 23 -30.67 -10.54 8.07
C GLN A 23 -29.58 -10.00 7.14
N THR A 24 -29.01 -8.83 7.46
CA THR A 24 -27.79 -8.34 6.85
C THR A 24 -26.71 -9.36 7.18
N LYS A 25 -26.51 -10.32 6.28
CA LYS A 25 -25.39 -11.25 6.29
C LYS A 25 -24.14 -10.40 6.45
N SER A 26 -23.62 -10.35 7.68
CA SER A 26 -22.37 -9.64 7.96
C SER A 26 -21.35 -10.17 6.97
N PRO A 27 -20.79 -9.33 6.08
CA PRO A 27 -19.85 -9.81 5.09
C PRO A 27 -18.73 -10.50 5.85
N SER A 28 -18.54 -11.79 5.58
CA SER A 28 -17.52 -12.59 6.22
C SER A 28 -16.19 -11.85 6.15
N ASN A 29 -15.52 -11.70 7.30
CA ASN A 29 -14.22 -11.03 7.42
C ASN A 29 -13.10 -11.73 6.61
N PHE A 30 -13.38 -12.94 6.11
CA PHE A 30 -12.60 -13.63 5.09
C PHE A 30 -13.09 -13.24 3.70
N ASN A 31 -12.66 -12.07 3.27
CA ASN A 31 -12.75 -11.64 1.89
C ASN A 31 -11.42 -11.94 1.22
N VAL A 32 -11.44 -12.48 0.00
CA VAL A 32 -10.24 -12.78 -0.80
C VAL A 32 -9.17 -11.66 -0.74
N PRO A 33 -9.54 -10.36 -0.77
CA PRO A 33 -8.60 -9.25 -0.54
C PRO A 33 -7.80 -9.34 0.78
N ASN A 34 -8.44 -9.63 1.91
CA ASN A 34 -7.75 -9.71 3.21
C ASN A 34 -6.73 -10.85 3.24
N ALA A 35 -7.04 -11.99 2.59
CA ALA A 35 -6.11 -13.11 2.51
C ALA A 35 -4.83 -12.76 1.73
N LEU A 36 -4.98 -11.97 0.66
CA LEU A 36 -3.85 -11.49 -0.16
C LEU A 36 -2.98 -10.47 0.60
N THR A 37 -3.60 -9.53 1.32
CA THR A 37 -2.85 -8.58 2.17
C THR A 37 -2.10 -9.34 3.28
N CYS A 38 -2.73 -10.34 3.92
CA CYS A 38 -2.07 -11.19 4.93
C CYS A 38 -0.91 -12.00 4.34
N LEU A 39 -1.10 -12.62 3.16
CA LEU A 39 -0.04 -13.35 2.48
C LEU A 39 1.17 -12.44 2.21
N ARG A 40 0.93 -11.19 1.79
CA ARG A 40 1.99 -10.22 1.54
C ARG A 40 2.76 -9.86 2.81
N ILE A 41 2.06 -9.63 3.91
CA ILE A 41 2.68 -9.34 5.21
C ILE A 41 3.62 -10.48 5.62
N ILE A 42 3.27 -11.74 5.33
CA ILE A 42 4.12 -12.91 5.59
C ILE A 42 5.26 -13.02 4.57
N ALA A 43 5.03 -12.64 3.31
CA ALA A 43 6.03 -12.70 2.25
C ALA A 43 7.12 -11.62 2.37
N ILE A 44 6.85 -10.48 3.02
CA ILE A 44 7.85 -9.41 3.23
C ILE A 44 9.06 -9.89 4.05
N PRO A 45 8.90 -10.56 5.21
CA PRO A 45 10.01 -11.17 5.95
C PRO A 45 10.81 -12.19 5.12
N PHE A 46 10.12 -12.97 4.28
CA PHE A 46 10.78 -13.91 3.38
C PHE A 46 11.62 -13.17 2.34
N PHE A 47 11.08 -12.13 1.71
CA PHE A 47 11.84 -11.25 0.82
C PHE A 47 13.07 -10.63 1.53
N ALA A 48 12.91 -10.12 2.75
CA ALA A 48 14.02 -9.57 3.53
C ALA A 48 15.13 -10.61 3.74
N TRP A 49 14.75 -11.83 4.11
CA TRP A 49 15.68 -12.94 4.28
C TRP A 49 16.42 -13.27 2.97
N LEU A 50 15.74 -13.26 1.82
CA LEU A 50 16.39 -13.45 0.51
C LEU A 50 17.46 -12.39 0.22
N VAL A 51 17.15 -11.11 0.45
CA VAL A 51 18.10 -10.01 0.20
C VAL A 51 19.31 -10.12 1.11
N LEU A 52 19.08 -10.40 2.40
CA LEU A 52 20.17 -10.56 3.37
C LEU A 52 21.01 -11.81 3.09
N ALA A 53 20.39 -12.92 2.68
CA ALA A 53 21.09 -14.15 2.28
C ALA A 53 21.89 -13.98 0.98
N ALA A 54 21.49 -13.05 0.12
CA ALA A 54 22.26 -12.71 -1.07
C ALA A 54 23.56 -11.98 -0.75
N ASP A 55 23.58 -11.21 0.34
CA ASP A 55 24.70 -10.39 0.82
C ASP A 55 25.34 -9.54 -0.30
N ASN A 56 24.52 -9.12 -1.27
CA ASN A 56 24.94 -8.40 -2.48
C ASN A 56 26.01 -9.09 -3.36
N GLN A 57 26.32 -10.37 -3.12
CA GLN A 57 27.40 -11.10 -3.82
C GLN A 57 26.90 -12.39 -4.48
N HIS A 58 25.89 -13.03 -3.91
CA HIS A 58 25.40 -14.31 -4.42
C HIS A 58 24.34 -14.12 -5.51
N THR A 59 24.76 -14.18 -6.77
CA THR A 59 23.92 -14.00 -7.97
C THR A 59 22.60 -14.76 -7.94
N ARG A 60 22.58 -16.01 -7.45
CA ARG A 60 21.36 -16.85 -7.38
C ARG A 60 20.31 -16.24 -6.46
N TRP A 61 20.73 -15.76 -5.29
CA TRP A 61 19.84 -15.16 -4.29
C TRP A 61 19.41 -13.75 -4.69
N LEU A 62 20.23 -13.01 -5.43
CA LEU A 62 19.85 -11.73 -6.05
C LEU A 62 18.70 -11.91 -7.05
N TRP A 63 18.81 -12.88 -7.97
CA TRP A 63 17.70 -13.22 -8.88
C TRP A 63 16.43 -13.63 -8.13
N GLY A 64 16.57 -14.43 -7.06
CA GLY A 64 15.44 -14.79 -6.20
C GLY A 64 14.80 -13.56 -5.55
N SER A 65 15.61 -12.64 -5.04
CA SER A 65 15.16 -11.40 -4.40
C SER A 65 14.42 -10.50 -5.38
N PHE A 66 14.97 -10.32 -6.59
CA PHE A 66 14.34 -9.57 -7.67
C PHE A 66 13.01 -10.19 -8.10
N ALA A 67 12.97 -11.51 -8.30
CA ALA A 67 11.75 -12.21 -8.70
C ALA A 67 10.67 -12.11 -7.62
N CYS A 68 11.04 -12.28 -6.35
CA CYS A 68 10.14 -12.14 -5.21
C CYS A 68 9.60 -10.72 -5.10
N PHE A 69 10.47 -9.70 -5.13
CA PHE A 69 10.07 -8.29 -5.11
C PHE A 69 9.11 -7.94 -6.26
N SER A 70 9.46 -8.35 -7.48
CA SER A 70 8.64 -8.10 -8.66
C SER A 70 7.27 -8.77 -8.57
N ALA A 71 7.22 -10.02 -8.10
CA ALA A 71 5.97 -10.72 -7.88
C ALA A 71 5.09 -9.98 -6.85
N LEU A 72 5.65 -9.58 -5.70
CA LEU A 72 4.92 -8.85 -4.66
C LEU A 72 4.36 -7.51 -5.17
N MET A 73 5.14 -6.77 -5.96
CA MET A 73 4.71 -5.51 -6.59
C MET A 73 3.59 -5.70 -7.62
N ILE A 74 3.67 -6.76 -8.44
CA ILE A 74 2.67 -7.06 -9.47
C ILE A 74 1.37 -7.54 -8.84
N THR A 75 1.46 -8.47 -7.88
CA THR A 75 0.32 -9.03 -7.14
C THR A 75 -0.46 -7.91 -6.45
N ASP A 76 0.22 -6.95 -5.80
CA ASP A 76 -0.46 -5.80 -5.20
C ASP A 76 -1.32 -5.01 -6.17
N LYS A 77 -0.74 -4.65 -7.31
CA LYS A 77 -1.46 -3.87 -8.31
C LYS A 77 -2.66 -4.63 -8.87
N LEU A 78 -2.47 -5.91 -9.23
CA LEU A 78 -3.51 -6.72 -9.85
C LEU A 78 -4.67 -6.97 -8.88
N ASP A 79 -4.38 -7.38 -7.65
CA ASP A 79 -5.41 -7.71 -6.68
C ASP A 79 -6.13 -6.47 -6.16
N GLY A 80 -5.42 -5.36 -6.00
CA GLY A 80 -6.02 -4.08 -5.66
C GLY A 80 -6.95 -3.55 -6.76
N ASP A 81 -6.62 -3.78 -8.04
CA ASP A 81 -7.48 -3.42 -9.18
C ASP A 81 -8.74 -4.31 -9.22
N ILE A 82 -8.59 -5.63 -8.99
CA ILE A 82 -9.70 -6.60 -8.98
C ILE A 82 -10.65 -6.39 -7.79
N ALA A 83 -10.11 -6.13 -6.59
CA ALA A 83 -10.92 -5.87 -5.39
C ALA A 83 -11.78 -4.61 -5.54
N ARG A 84 -11.19 -3.54 -6.10
CA ARG A 84 -11.90 -2.29 -6.42
C ARG A 84 -12.98 -2.50 -7.47
N ALA A 85 -12.71 -3.29 -8.51
CA ALA A 85 -13.68 -3.59 -9.55
C ALA A 85 -14.89 -4.40 -9.04
N LYS A 86 -14.69 -5.24 -8.01
CA LYS A 86 -15.77 -6.06 -7.43
C LYS A 86 -16.55 -5.35 -6.32
N GLY A 87 -16.15 -4.13 -5.90
CA GLY A 87 -16.79 -3.40 -4.79
C GLY A 87 -16.60 -4.06 -3.42
N ILE A 88 -15.70 -5.03 -3.32
CA ILE A 88 -15.45 -5.83 -2.12
C ILE A 88 -14.30 -5.18 -1.35
N VAL A 89 -14.56 -4.04 -0.71
CA VAL A 89 -13.56 -3.30 0.07
C VAL A 89 -13.95 -3.31 1.54
N THR A 90 -13.18 -4.03 2.36
CA THR A 90 -13.36 -4.09 3.82
C THR A 90 -12.69 -2.89 4.49
N ASP A 91 -13.18 -2.48 5.67
CA ASP A 91 -12.55 -1.38 6.42
C ASP A 91 -11.15 -1.74 6.94
N PHE A 92 -10.90 -3.02 7.22
CA PHE A 92 -9.57 -3.53 7.54
C PHE A 92 -8.61 -3.39 6.34
N GLY A 93 -9.03 -3.82 5.14
CA GLY A 93 -8.22 -3.72 3.93
C GLY A 93 -7.84 -2.28 3.60
N LYS A 94 -8.75 -1.32 3.80
CA LYS A 94 -8.47 0.13 3.59
C LYS A 94 -7.30 0.65 4.43
N ILE A 95 -7.08 0.09 5.61
CA ILE A 95 -6.00 0.48 6.53
C ILE A 95 -4.75 -0.37 6.31
N ALA A 96 -4.92 -1.68 6.09
CA ALA A 96 -3.83 -2.62 5.92
C ALA A 96 -3.07 -2.43 4.59
N ASP A 97 -3.78 -2.12 3.49
CA ASP A 97 -3.16 -1.96 2.16
C ASP A 97 -2.08 -0.87 2.14
N PRO A 98 -2.33 0.38 2.61
CA PRO A 98 -1.30 1.42 2.64
C PRO A 98 -0.08 1.05 3.51
N ILE A 99 -0.29 0.27 4.57
CA ILE A 99 0.79 -0.17 5.46
C ILE A 99 1.64 -1.24 4.77
N ALA A 100 1.00 -2.25 4.18
CA ALA A 100 1.69 -3.34 3.50
C ALA A 100 2.44 -2.85 2.24
N ASP A 101 1.85 -1.94 1.46
CA ASP A 101 2.48 -1.31 0.29
C ASP A 101 3.77 -0.55 0.69
N LYS A 102 3.73 0.19 1.80
CA LYS A 102 4.91 0.91 2.32
C LYS A 102 5.93 -0.01 2.99
N ALA A 103 5.48 -1.09 3.62
CA ALA A 103 6.35 -2.02 4.32
C ALA A 103 7.29 -2.76 3.36
N LEU A 104 6.82 -3.18 2.18
CA LEU A 104 7.68 -3.84 1.20
C LEU A 104 8.81 -2.92 0.72
N MET A 105 8.48 -1.69 0.32
CA MET A 105 9.46 -0.71 -0.15
C MET A 105 10.45 -0.33 0.97
N ALA A 106 9.94 -0.11 2.18
CA ALA A 106 10.78 0.20 3.33
C ALA A 106 11.75 -0.94 3.65
N THR A 107 11.26 -2.17 3.67
CA THR A 107 12.07 -3.38 3.88
C THR A 107 13.15 -3.49 2.82
N ALA A 108 12.83 -3.29 1.54
CA ALA A 108 13.80 -3.36 0.46
C ALA A 108 14.93 -2.34 0.63
N LEU A 109 14.61 -1.07 0.94
CA LEU A 109 15.60 -0.03 1.16
C LEU A 109 16.48 -0.29 2.40
N ILE A 110 15.89 -0.80 3.48
CA ILE A 110 16.62 -1.14 4.70
C ILE A 110 17.58 -2.31 4.42
N CYS A 111 17.10 -3.39 3.80
CA CYS A 111 17.93 -4.55 3.47
C CYS A 111 19.06 -4.17 2.50
N LEU A 112 18.77 -3.40 1.44
CA LEU A 112 19.79 -2.90 0.50
C LEU A 112 20.83 -2.02 1.19
N ASN A 113 20.44 -1.25 2.21
CA ASN A 113 21.39 -0.48 2.99
C ASN A 113 22.25 -1.36 3.91
N ILE A 114 21.67 -2.39 4.53
CA ILE A 114 22.38 -3.34 5.41
C ILE A 114 23.46 -4.10 4.63
N VAL A 115 23.14 -4.59 3.42
CA VAL A 115 24.12 -5.29 2.55
C VAL A 115 25.09 -4.34 1.84
N GLY A 116 25.05 -3.04 2.16
CA GLY A 116 25.97 -2.03 1.62
C GLY A 116 25.74 -1.64 0.15
N ALA A 117 24.61 -2.02 -0.45
CA ALA A 117 24.33 -1.73 -1.86
C ALA A 117 23.98 -0.25 -2.10
N ILE A 118 23.33 0.42 -1.12
CA ILE A 118 22.94 1.83 -1.22
C ILE A 118 23.45 2.68 -0.05
N PRO A 119 23.76 3.97 -0.28
CA PRO A 119 24.14 4.89 0.79
C PRO A 119 23.01 5.11 1.81
N ILE A 120 23.38 5.16 3.09
CA ILE A 120 22.42 5.30 4.21
C ILE A 120 21.58 6.58 4.15
N TRP A 121 22.13 7.67 3.62
CA TRP A 121 21.40 8.92 3.51
C TRP A 121 20.22 8.81 2.53
N VAL A 122 20.33 7.96 1.50
CA VAL A 122 19.24 7.73 0.52
C VAL A 122 18.06 7.01 1.19
N SER A 123 18.34 5.92 1.91
CA SER A 123 17.30 5.15 2.60
C SER A 123 16.61 6.01 3.66
N ILE A 124 17.36 6.79 4.45
CA ILE A 124 16.79 7.70 5.46
C ILE A 124 15.84 8.73 4.83
N ILE A 125 16.27 9.45 3.78
CA ILE A 125 15.45 10.49 3.14
C ILE A 125 14.13 9.90 2.61
N ILE A 126 14.22 8.76 1.91
CA ILE A 126 13.04 8.12 1.34
C ILE A 126 12.10 7.64 2.46
N LEU A 127 12.62 6.92 3.47
CA LEU A 127 11.82 6.34 4.55
C LEU A 127 11.11 7.43 5.37
N VAL A 128 11.84 8.49 5.77
CA VAL A 128 11.26 9.59 6.56
C VAL A 128 10.11 10.24 5.80
N ARG A 129 10.29 10.52 4.50
CA ARG A 129 9.24 11.10 3.66
C ARG A 129 8.06 10.14 3.49
N GLU A 130 8.33 8.88 3.17
CA GLU A 130 7.31 7.85 2.93
C GLU A 130 6.43 7.63 4.16
N LEU A 131 7.03 7.41 5.32
CA LEU A 131 6.33 7.19 6.59
C LEU A 131 5.65 8.48 7.09
N GLY A 132 6.34 9.63 7.02
CA GLY A 132 5.79 10.92 7.46
C GLY A 132 4.51 11.30 6.72
N ILE A 133 4.47 11.17 5.39
CA ILE A 133 3.27 11.48 4.60
C ILE A 133 2.17 10.44 4.81
N THR A 134 2.53 9.19 5.05
CA THR A 134 1.56 8.12 5.37
C THR A 134 0.87 8.40 6.70
N ILE A 135 1.62 8.72 7.75
CA ILE A 135 1.09 9.05 9.08
C ILE A 135 0.23 10.31 9.01
N TRP A 136 0.72 11.37 8.34
CA TRP A 136 -0.05 12.60 8.16
C TRP A 136 -1.39 12.34 7.47
N ARG A 137 -1.40 11.55 6.39
CA ARG A 137 -2.61 11.18 5.68
C ARG A 137 -3.58 10.40 6.55
N MET A 138 -3.09 9.45 7.35
CA MET A 138 -3.92 8.68 8.29
C MET A 138 -4.55 9.61 9.34
N PHE A 139 -3.80 10.57 9.87
CA PHE A 139 -4.31 11.53 10.83
C PHE A 139 -5.43 12.41 10.23
N GLN A 140 -5.23 12.94 9.02
CA GLN A 140 -6.24 13.75 8.32
C GLN A 140 -7.52 12.96 8.00
N LEU A 141 -7.38 11.68 7.62
CA LEU A 141 -8.52 10.78 7.38
C LEU A 141 -9.35 10.56 8.65
N ARG A 142 -8.70 10.43 9.82
CA ARG A 142 -9.40 10.32 11.11
C ARG A 142 -10.14 11.61 11.49
N GLN A 143 -9.72 12.76 10.96
CA GLN A 143 -10.37 14.05 11.16
C GLN A 143 -11.45 14.38 10.11
N GLY A 144 -11.81 13.43 9.24
CA GLY A 144 -12.84 13.62 8.22
C GLY A 144 -12.40 14.47 7.02
N ARG A 145 -11.12 14.86 6.94
CA ARG A 145 -10.57 15.63 5.82
C ARG A 145 -10.03 14.67 4.76
N VAL A 146 -10.78 14.48 3.68
CA VAL A 146 -10.37 13.65 2.55
C VAL A 146 -9.36 14.42 1.70
N VAL A 147 -8.07 14.14 1.88
CA VAL A 147 -7.02 14.70 1.03
C VAL A 147 -7.04 13.94 -0.31
N PRO A 148 -7.34 14.60 -1.45
CA PRO A 148 -7.34 13.95 -2.75
C PRO A 148 -5.95 13.41 -3.09
N ALA A 149 -5.89 12.25 -3.75
CA ALA A 149 -4.64 11.63 -4.15
C ALA A 149 -3.95 12.47 -5.23
N SER A 150 -2.73 12.95 -4.98
CA SER A 150 -1.98 13.68 -6.00
C SER A 150 -1.55 12.74 -7.14
N LYS A 151 -1.62 13.23 -8.39
CA LYS A 151 -1.21 12.47 -9.58
C LYS A 151 0.28 12.10 -9.57
N GLY A 152 1.11 12.82 -8.79
CA GLY A 152 2.54 12.55 -8.64
C GLY A 152 2.88 11.21 -7.97
N GLY A 153 1.91 10.58 -7.29
CA GLY A 153 2.12 9.28 -6.64
C GLY A 153 2.50 8.14 -7.59
N LYS A 154 1.98 8.13 -8.83
CA LYS A 154 2.26 7.04 -9.78
C LYS A 154 3.72 7.04 -10.25
N ILE A 155 4.24 8.23 -10.58
CA ILE A 155 5.60 8.39 -11.09
C ILE A 155 6.61 8.04 -9.99
N LYS A 156 6.39 8.51 -8.75
CA LYS A 156 7.30 8.18 -7.65
C LYS A 156 7.38 6.67 -7.43
N THR A 157 6.24 5.99 -7.40
CA THR A 157 6.19 4.55 -7.09
C THR A 157 6.86 3.74 -8.19
N ALA A 158 6.62 4.08 -9.46
CA ALA A 158 7.30 3.43 -10.58
C ALA A 158 8.83 3.63 -10.54
N LEU A 159 9.27 4.86 -10.25
CA LEU A 159 10.69 5.19 -10.22
C LEU A 159 11.42 4.55 -9.03
N GLN A 160 10.82 4.57 -7.84
CA GLN A 160 11.37 3.91 -6.66
C GLN A 160 11.39 2.38 -6.80
N ALA A 161 10.29 1.78 -7.25
CA ALA A 161 10.25 0.34 -7.50
C ALA A 161 11.24 -0.08 -8.58
N GLY A 162 11.37 0.70 -9.65
CA GLY A 162 12.37 0.49 -10.68
C GLY A 162 13.80 0.58 -10.14
N ALA A 163 14.12 1.60 -9.34
CA ALA A 163 15.43 1.74 -8.71
C ALA A 163 15.76 0.52 -7.83
N VAL A 164 14.85 0.14 -6.93
CA VAL A 164 15.05 -1.03 -6.05
C VAL A 164 15.20 -2.31 -6.86
N ALA A 165 14.36 -2.52 -7.87
CA ALA A 165 14.44 -3.69 -8.73
C ALA A 165 15.78 -3.78 -9.48
N LEU A 166 16.33 -2.66 -9.95
CA LEU A 166 17.65 -2.60 -10.57
C LEU A 166 18.77 -2.95 -9.58
N TYR A 167 18.66 -2.51 -8.33
CA TYR A 167 19.63 -2.86 -7.28
C TYR A 167 19.56 -4.33 -6.83
N LEU A 168 18.42 -4.99 -7.04
CA LEU A 168 18.27 -6.43 -6.77
C LEU A 168 18.76 -7.30 -7.93
N LEU A 169 18.94 -6.74 -9.13
CA LEU A 169 19.46 -7.46 -10.28
C LEU A 169 20.99 -7.57 -10.20
N PRO A 170 21.57 -8.75 -10.50
CA PRO A 170 23.02 -8.91 -10.60
C PRO A 170 23.52 -8.34 -11.93
N LEU A 171 23.51 -7.01 -12.06
CA LEU A 171 23.93 -6.31 -13.25
C LEU A 171 25.46 -6.16 -13.30
N PRO A 172 26.05 -5.99 -14.50
CA PRO A 172 27.48 -5.74 -14.62
C PRO A 172 27.89 -4.38 -14.04
N GLU A 173 29.13 -4.22 -13.60
CA GLU A 173 29.63 -3.01 -12.92
C GLU A 173 29.46 -1.72 -13.72
N TRP A 174 29.54 -1.76 -15.06
CA TRP A 174 29.34 -0.57 -15.90
C TRP A 174 27.93 0.03 -15.78
N THR A 175 26.97 -0.73 -15.26
CA THR A 175 25.61 -0.27 -14.98
C THR A 175 25.46 0.41 -13.62
N ALA A 176 26.48 0.41 -12.75
CA ALA A 176 26.39 0.97 -11.41
C ALA A 176 26.04 2.47 -11.43
N LEU A 177 26.67 3.24 -12.31
CA LEU A 177 26.38 4.67 -12.46
C LEU A 177 24.93 4.94 -12.93
N PRO A 178 24.43 4.37 -14.04
CA PRO A 178 23.05 4.62 -14.45
C PRO A 178 22.03 4.14 -13.42
N VAL A 179 22.26 3.01 -12.74
CA VAL A 179 21.38 2.52 -11.66
C VAL A 179 21.35 3.49 -10.49
N PHE A 180 22.51 4.03 -10.10
CA PHE A 180 22.59 5.07 -9.07
C PHE A 180 21.85 6.35 -9.49
N LEU A 181 21.96 6.79 -10.74
CA LEU A 181 21.22 7.95 -11.25
C LEU A 181 19.69 7.74 -11.19
N VAL A 182 19.21 6.53 -11.47
CA VAL A 182 17.79 6.20 -11.33
C VAL A 182 17.35 6.31 -9.86
N LEU A 183 18.18 5.84 -8.92
CA LEU A 183 17.93 6.00 -7.48
C LEU A 183 17.91 7.47 -7.05
N ILE A 184 18.85 8.29 -7.54
CA ILE A 184 18.87 9.73 -7.27
C ILE A 184 17.62 10.41 -7.84
N ALA A 185 17.22 10.07 -9.07
CA ALA A 185 15.97 10.56 -9.64
C ALA A 185 14.77 10.18 -8.77
N ALA A 186 14.75 8.95 -8.23
CA ALA A 186 13.72 8.51 -7.30
C ALA A 186 13.69 9.38 -6.02
N VAL A 187 14.85 9.69 -5.44
CA VAL A 187 14.97 10.61 -4.29
C VAL A 187 14.43 11.99 -4.63
N VAL A 188 14.86 12.57 -5.76
CA VAL A 188 14.42 13.92 -6.20
C VAL A 188 12.90 13.96 -6.35
N VAL A 189 12.32 13.00 -7.09
CA VAL A 189 10.85 12.92 -7.25
C VAL A 189 10.16 12.74 -5.90
N THR A 190 10.73 11.95 -4.99
CA THR A 190 10.20 11.73 -3.65
C THR A 190 10.17 13.02 -2.83
N VAL A 191 11.23 13.81 -2.86
CA VAL A 191 11.31 15.11 -2.18
C VAL A 191 10.34 16.11 -2.80
N LEU A 192 10.34 16.26 -4.13
CA LEU A 192 9.46 17.19 -4.86
C LEU A 192 7.99 16.92 -4.57
N THR A 193 7.59 15.64 -4.66
CA THR A 193 6.21 15.24 -4.34
C THR A 193 5.91 15.39 -2.85
N GLY A 194 6.91 15.33 -1.97
CA GLY A 194 6.74 15.60 -0.55
C GLY A 194 6.46 17.08 -0.27
N VAL A 195 7.22 17.98 -0.90
CA VAL A 195 7.00 19.43 -0.83
C VAL A 195 5.64 19.81 -1.39
N GLN A 196 5.24 19.22 -2.52
CA GLN A 196 3.92 19.46 -3.11
C GLN A 196 2.78 19.12 -2.13
N TYR A 197 2.92 18.01 -1.39
CA TYR A 197 1.96 17.64 -0.35
C TYR A 197 1.87 18.66 0.79
N LEU A 198 3.01 19.24 1.21
CA LEU A 198 3.03 20.27 2.26
C LEU A 198 2.32 21.55 1.79
N ILE A 199 2.60 21.99 0.55
CA ILE A 199 1.97 23.19 -0.03
C ILE A 199 0.46 23.00 -0.17
N ASP A 200 0.02 21.85 -0.69
CA ASP A 200 -1.40 21.54 -0.84
C ASP A 200 -2.12 21.52 0.51
N SER A 201 -1.46 21.05 1.57
CA SER A 201 -2.03 21.03 2.93
C SER A 201 -2.29 22.43 3.50
N GLN A 202 -1.41 23.40 3.22
CA GLN A 202 -1.53 24.77 3.73
C GLN A 202 -2.69 25.52 3.06
N ARG A 203 -2.98 25.23 1.79
CA ARG A 203 -4.10 25.84 1.07
C ARG A 203 -5.45 25.38 1.59
N THR A 204 -5.57 24.12 2.02
CA THR A 204 -6.83 23.60 2.58
C THR A 204 -7.07 24.07 4.02
N ALA A 205 -6.03 24.52 4.74
CA ALA A 205 -6.17 25.07 6.09
C ALA A 205 -6.66 26.53 6.13
N GLN A 206 -6.71 27.22 4.98
CA GLN A 206 -7.09 28.63 4.86
C GLN A 206 -8.54 28.85 4.37
N CYS A 207 -9.32 27.78 4.19
CA CYS A 207 -10.77 27.82 3.94
C CYS A 207 -11.53 27.22 5.13
#